data_AF-A0A2K5CV92-F1
#
_entry.id   AF-A0A2K5CV92-F1
#
_cell.length_a   1.000
_cell.length_b   1.000
_cell.length_c   1.000
_cell.angle_alpha   90.00
_cell.angle_beta   90.00
_cell.angle_gamma   90.00
#
_symmetry.space_group_name_H-M   'P 1'
#
loop_
_entity.id
_entity.type
_entity.pdbx_description
1 polymer ?
#
loop_
_entity_poly.entity_id
_entity_poly.type
_entity_poly.pdbx_seq_one_letter_code
_entity_poly.pdbx_strand_id
1 'polypeptide(L)'
;MNKVFPKGENGCIAAGPKVLPGGEGAQACTTLTNRTGFLCHDRRSCIPASGVCDGVRTCTHGEDEDESLCRDVPHSLPHFLMAHCGDPASWIYSDQKCDGTNNCGDCSDELSPVTVCPPCGPGWWRCPSTVFRYCGCIPRHLCRDHVQHCSDWSDEYACPGP
;
A
#
# COMPACT_ATOMS: atom_id res chain seq x y z
N MET A 1 -47.55 -10.70 23.51
CA MET A 1 -46.64 -10.07 22.54
C MET A 1 -45.30 -9.83 23.22
N ASN A 2 -44.23 -10.36 22.62
CA ASN A 2 -42.80 -9.98 22.68
C ASN A 2 -42.12 -9.66 24.02
N LYS A 3 -40.87 -10.04 24.29
CA LYS A 3 -39.95 -11.11 23.82
C LYS A 3 -38.83 -11.07 24.87
N VAL A 4 -38.43 -12.23 25.33
CA VAL A 4 -37.43 -12.52 26.37
C VAL A 4 -36.01 -12.32 25.83
N PHE A 5 -35.09 -11.83 26.68
CA PHE A 5 -33.71 -12.34 26.80
C PHE A 5 -33.14 -12.02 28.21
N PRO A 6 -32.73 -13.03 29.02
CA PRO A 6 -31.89 -12.83 30.19
C PRO A 6 -30.41 -13.20 29.91
N LYS A 7 -29.57 -12.74 30.83
CA LYS A 7 -28.11 -12.88 30.96
C LYS A 7 -27.64 -14.29 31.38
N GLY A 8 -26.35 -14.54 31.11
CA GLY A 8 -25.45 -15.47 31.83
C GLY A 8 -25.06 -16.69 31.01
N GLU A 9 -23.88 -17.31 31.10
CA GLU A 9 -22.58 -17.08 31.76
C GLU A 9 -21.66 -18.25 31.29
N ASN A 10 -20.33 -18.06 31.32
CA ASN A 10 -19.27 -19.09 31.41
C ASN A 10 -18.95 -20.06 30.25
N GLY A 11 -17.65 -20.12 29.91
CA GLY A 11 -17.01 -21.35 29.41
C GLY A 11 -15.91 -21.15 28.36
N CYS A 12 -14.65 -21.11 28.81
CA CYS A 12 -13.45 -21.12 27.96
C CYS A 12 -13.36 -22.38 27.09
N ILE A 13 -13.14 -22.22 25.78
CA ILE A 13 -12.51 -23.24 24.94
C ILE A 13 -11.55 -22.52 24.00
N ALA A 14 -10.27 -22.84 24.11
CA ALA A 14 -9.24 -22.45 23.16
C ALA A 14 -9.60 -22.98 21.78
N ALA A 15 -10.03 -22.10 20.87
CA ALA A 15 -10.08 -22.41 19.46
C ALA A 15 -8.71 -22.04 18.86
N GLY A 16 -7.81 -23.03 18.83
CA GLY A 16 -6.67 -22.99 17.92
C GLY A 16 -7.14 -22.75 16.48
N PRO A 17 -6.24 -22.30 15.59
CA PRO A 17 -6.61 -21.91 14.24
C PRO A 17 -7.30 -23.10 13.57
N LYS A 18 -8.57 -22.93 13.20
CA LYS A 18 -9.26 -23.86 12.32
C LYS A 18 -8.63 -23.73 10.94
N VAL A 19 -7.57 -24.49 10.71
CA VAL A 19 -7.02 -24.75 9.38
C VAL A 19 -8.05 -25.63 8.67
N LEU A 20 -8.77 -25.01 7.73
CA LEU A 20 -9.59 -25.73 6.76
C LEU A 20 -8.64 -26.48 5.81
N PRO A 21 -8.90 -27.75 5.49
CA PRO A 21 -8.05 -28.51 4.59
C PRO A 21 -8.38 -28.15 3.13
N GLY A 22 -7.48 -27.41 2.49
CA GLY A 22 -7.52 -27.13 1.05
C GLY A 22 -7.52 -25.63 0.72
N GLY A 23 -6.34 -25.12 0.37
CA GLY A 23 -6.15 -23.79 -0.23
C GLY A 23 -5.26 -22.88 0.62
N GLU A 24 -3.94 -23.00 0.47
CA GLU A 24 -3.02 -21.97 0.94
C GLU A 24 -3.06 -20.81 -0.06
N GLY A 25 -4.12 -20.00 0.06
CA GLY A 25 -4.23 -18.76 -0.68
C GLY A 25 -3.31 -17.70 -0.10
N ALA A 26 -2.87 -16.78 -0.97
CA ALA A 26 -2.15 -15.57 -0.61
C ALA A 26 -2.83 -14.83 0.56
N GLN A 27 -2.06 -14.53 1.61
CA GLN A 27 -2.58 -13.86 2.81
C GLN A 27 -1.98 -12.45 2.94
N ALA A 28 -2.81 -11.50 3.37
CA ALA A 28 -2.37 -10.14 3.64
C ALA A 28 -1.61 -10.03 4.98
N CYS A 29 -0.64 -9.12 5.03
CA CYS A 29 0.02 -8.65 6.25
C CYS A 29 0.24 -7.14 6.20
N THR A 30 0.71 -6.56 7.30
CA THR A 30 1.14 -5.17 7.36
C THR A 30 2.66 -5.14 7.52
N THR A 31 3.34 -4.46 6.60
CA THR A 31 4.80 -4.32 6.64
C THR A 31 5.25 -3.43 7.80
N LEU A 32 6.56 -3.39 8.05
CA LEU A 32 7.14 -2.47 9.05
C LEU A 32 6.88 -0.99 8.74
N THR A 33 6.62 -0.65 7.48
CA THR A 33 6.27 0.71 7.02
C THR A 33 4.77 0.99 7.08
N ASN A 34 3.99 0.11 7.72
CA ASN A 34 2.54 0.22 7.82
C ASN A 34 1.83 0.25 6.45
N ARG A 35 2.39 -0.53 5.51
CA ARG A 35 1.83 -0.72 4.16
C ARG A 35 1.25 -2.12 4.02
N THR A 36 0.40 -2.29 3.03
CA THR A 36 -0.12 -3.61 2.66
C THR A 36 1.03 -4.49 2.19
N GLY A 37 1.08 -5.72 2.69
CA GLY A 37 2.09 -6.70 2.32
C GLY A 37 1.51 -8.07 2.02
N PHE A 38 2.36 -8.91 1.45
CA PHE A 38 2.13 -10.32 1.23
C PHE A 38 2.81 -11.13 2.32
N LEU A 39 2.04 -11.99 2.99
CA LEU A 39 2.56 -12.87 4.03
C LEU A 39 3.09 -14.15 3.38
N CYS A 40 4.39 -14.37 3.51
CA CYS A 40 5.01 -15.62 3.10
C CYS A 40 4.42 -16.81 3.88
N HIS A 41 4.50 -18.00 3.29
CA HIS A 41 4.04 -19.27 3.84
C HIS A 41 4.69 -19.62 5.18
N ASP A 42 5.90 -19.12 5.45
CA ASP A 42 6.55 -19.22 6.76
C ASP A 42 5.81 -18.48 7.91
N ARG A 43 4.79 -17.67 7.56
CA ARG A 43 3.97 -16.83 8.44
C ARG A 43 4.77 -15.84 9.29
N ARG A 44 6.00 -15.54 8.89
CA ARG A 44 6.94 -14.66 9.59
C ARG A 44 7.39 -13.51 8.70
N SER A 45 7.64 -13.81 7.44
CA SER A 45 8.13 -12.86 6.46
C SER A 45 6.94 -12.15 5.82
N CYS A 46 6.93 -10.82 5.96
CA CYS A 46 5.94 -9.95 5.34
C CYS A 46 6.68 -9.05 4.36
N ILE A 47 6.46 -9.28 3.07
CA ILE A 47 7.07 -8.49 2.00
C ILE A 47 6.09 -7.41 1.54
N PRO A 48 6.57 -6.25 1.06
CA PRO A 48 5.70 -5.25 0.43
C PRO A 48 4.92 -5.87 -0.74
N ALA A 49 3.71 -5.37 -1.02
CA ALA A 49 2.91 -5.88 -2.14
C ALA A 49 3.65 -5.75 -3.49
N SER A 50 4.44 -4.68 -3.65
CA SER A 50 5.33 -4.47 -4.81
C SER A 50 6.51 -5.45 -4.92
N GLY A 51 6.77 -6.27 -3.89
CA GLY A 51 7.76 -7.35 -3.94
C GLY A 51 7.18 -8.71 -4.38
N VAL A 52 5.92 -8.73 -4.82
CA VAL A 52 5.29 -9.91 -5.43
C VAL A 52 5.43 -9.81 -6.94
N CYS A 53 5.87 -10.88 -7.59
CA CYS A 53 6.11 -10.92 -9.03
C CYS A 53 7.10 -9.84 -9.52
N ASP A 54 8.11 -9.52 -8.71
CA ASP A 54 9.17 -8.56 -9.03
C ASP A 54 10.39 -9.24 -9.68
N GLY A 55 10.35 -10.58 -9.82
CA GLY A 55 11.41 -11.40 -10.37
C GLY A 55 12.47 -11.80 -9.35
N VAL A 56 12.28 -11.47 -8.07
CA VAL A 56 13.19 -11.76 -6.96
C VAL A 56 12.47 -12.63 -5.94
N ARG A 57 12.96 -13.85 -5.75
CA ARG A 57 12.47 -14.75 -4.68
C ARG A 57 12.86 -14.21 -3.32
N THR A 58 11.98 -13.44 -2.70
CA THR A 58 12.15 -12.84 -1.38
C THR A 58 11.60 -13.75 -0.30
N CYS A 59 10.48 -14.44 -0.55
CA CYS A 59 9.98 -15.44 0.39
C CYS A 59 10.85 -16.71 0.40
N THR A 60 10.89 -17.39 1.55
CA THR A 60 11.71 -18.60 1.78
C THR A 60 11.42 -19.71 0.77
N HIS A 61 10.17 -19.85 0.33
CA HIS A 61 9.76 -20.87 -0.65
C HIS A 61 9.55 -20.29 -2.05
N GLY A 62 9.78 -18.98 -2.25
CA GLY A 62 9.59 -18.27 -3.52
C GLY A 62 8.16 -18.21 -4.00
N GLU A 63 7.20 -18.30 -3.09
CA GLU A 63 5.76 -18.23 -3.35
C GLU A 63 5.30 -16.83 -3.80
N ASP A 64 6.10 -15.80 -3.54
CA ASP A 64 5.98 -14.45 -4.08
C ASP A 64 6.24 -14.39 -5.59
N GLU A 65 6.89 -15.41 -6.14
CA GLU A 65 7.22 -15.56 -7.56
C GLU A 65 6.58 -16.83 -8.16
N ASP A 66 5.51 -17.34 -7.53
CA ASP A 66 4.83 -18.53 -8.03
C ASP A 66 4.02 -18.23 -9.30
N GLU A 67 4.07 -19.14 -10.27
CA GLU A 67 3.33 -19.01 -11.54
C GLU A 67 1.82 -18.84 -11.33
N SER A 68 1.22 -19.45 -10.31
CA SER A 68 -0.20 -19.28 -10.04
C SER A 68 -0.57 -17.84 -9.66
N LEU A 69 0.39 -17.09 -9.11
CA LEU A 69 0.24 -15.70 -8.70
C LEU A 69 0.68 -14.72 -9.80
N CYS A 70 1.74 -15.05 -10.55
CA CYS A 70 2.41 -14.12 -11.46
C CYS A 70 2.05 -14.28 -12.95
N ARG A 71 1.31 -15.33 -13.33
CA ARG A 71 1.07 -15.64 -14.76
C ARG A 71 0.17 -14.65 -15.51
N ASP A 72 -0.81 -14.02 -14.83
CA ASP A 72 -1.79 -13.14 -15.47
C ASP A 72 -2.02 -11.87 -14.63
N VAL A 73 -0.92 -11.24 -14.21
CA VAL A 73 -0.96 -9.99 -13.45
C VAL A 73 -1.58 -8.87 -14.32
N PRO A 74 -2.54 -8.08 -13.79
CA PRO A 74 -2.99 -8.02 -12.40
C PRO A 74 -4.14 -8.98 -12.03
N HIS A 75 -4.76 -9.67 -12.98
CA HIS A 75 -5.95 -10.50 -12.73
C HIS A 75 -5.69 -11.70 -11.81
N SER A 76 -4.49 -12.26 -11.83
CA SER A 76 -4.07 -13.34 -10.94
C SER A 76 -3.75 -12.84 -9.52
N LEU A 77 -3.53 -11.54 -9.33
CA LEU A 77 -3.24 -10.98 -8.02
C LEU A 77 -4.51 -10.90 -7.16
N PRO A 78 -4.43 -11.29 -5.89
CA PRO A 78 -5.45 -10.96 -4.91
C PRO A 78 -5.73 -9.46 -4.85
N HIS A 79 -7.00 -9.08 -4.73
CA HIS A 79 -7.41 -7.67 -4.68
C HIS A 79 -6.72 -6.84 -3.59
N PHE A 80 -6.22 -7.45 -2.52
CA PHE A 80 -5.52 -6.70 -1.48
C PHE A 80 -4.10 -6.29 -1.89
N LEU A 81 -3.49 -6.92 -2.90
CA LEU A 81 -2.15 -6.58 -3.39
C LEU A 81 -2.16 -5.52 -4.49
N MET A 82 -3.31 -5.23 -5.08
CA MET A 82 -3.43 -4.25 -6.17
C MET A 82 -4.43 -3.15 -5.85
N ALA A 83 -4.22 -1.98 -6.46
CA ALA A 83 -5.18 -0.89 -6.47
C ALA A 83 -5.31 -0.34 -7.90
N HIS A 84 -6.54 0.01 -8.30
CA HIS A 84 -6.77 0.70 -9.56
C HIS A 84 -6.47 2.20 -9.41
N CYS A 85 -5.94 2.77 -10.50
CA CYS A 85 -5.77 4.21 -10.65
C CYS A 85 -7.12 4.88 -10.99
N GLY A 86 -7.08 6.17 -11.34
CA GLY A 86 -8.28 6.89 -11.80
C GLY A 86 -8.85 6.29 -13.08
N ASP A 87 -7.96 5.83 -13.97
CA ASP A 87 -8.30 4.94 -15.08
C ASP A 87 -8.40 3.49 -14.59
N PRO A 88 -9.55 2.80 -14.75
CA PRO A 88 -9.70 1.39 -14.39
C PRO A 88 -8.76 0.44 -15.12
N ALA A 89 -8.26 0.82 -16.30
CA ALA A 89 -7.30 0.03 -17.07
C ALA A 89 -5.87 0.13 -16.51
N SER A 90 -5.59 1.13 -15.66
CA SER A 90 -4.31 1.32 -14.99
C SER A 90 -4.39 0.87 -13.53
N TRP A 91 -3.30 0.28 -13.05
CA TRP A 91 -3.22 -0.30 -11.71
C TRP A 91 -1.80 -0.18 -11.16
N ILE A 92 -1.71 -0.26 -9.83
CA ILE A 92 -0.48 -0.21 -9.05
C ILE A 92 -0.54 -1.25 -7.93
N TYR A 93 0.58 -1.51 -7.27
CA TYR A 93 0.57 -2.33 -6.05
C TYR A 93 -0.04 -1.55 -4.87
N SER A 94 -0.72 -2.26 -3.98
CA SER A 94 -1.44 -1.63 -2.86
C SER A 94 -0.55 -0.87 -1.88
N ASP A 95 0.73 -1.22 -1.78
CA ASP A 95 1.71 -0.52 -0.94
C ASP A 95 2.19 0.80 -1.55
N GLN A 96 2.03 0.98 -2.86
CA GLN A 96 2.36 2.20 -3.60
C GLN A 96 1.28 3.28 -3.45
N LYS A 97 0.09 2.91 -2.97
CA LYS A 97 -0.97 3.88 -2.72
C LYS A 97 -0.62 4.78 -1.53
N CYS A 98 -0.73 6.09 -1.71
CA CYS A 98 -0.37 7.10 -0.72
C CYS A 98 1.10 6.99 -0.27
N ASP A 99 2.02 6.54 -1.12
CA ASP A 99 3.46 6.41 -0.84
C ASP A 99 4.26 7.71 -1.08
N GLY A 100 3.58 8.72 -1.61
CA GLY A 100 4.12 10.04 -1.92
C GLY A 100 4.62 10.16 -3.36
N THR A 101 4.60 9.08 -4.14
CA THR A 101 5.05 9.02 -5.53
C THR A 101 3.85 8.95 -6.46
N ASN A 102 3.96 9.54 -7.64
CA ASN A 102 2.96 9.40 -8.68
C ASN A 102 3.15 8.07 -9.41
N ASN A 103 2.63 6.97 -8.87
CA ASN A 103 2.75 5.65 -9.50
C ASN A 103 1.70 5.47 -10.61
N CYS A 104 0.54 6.10 -10.48
CA CYS A 104 -0.51 6.05 -11.50
C CYS A 104 -0.26 6.96 -12.72
N GLY A 105 0.63 7.94 -12.60
CA GLY A 105 0.87 8.98 -13.60
C GLY A 105 -0.15 10.14 -13.56
N ASP A 106 -1.35 9.91 -13.05
CA ASP A 106 -2.45 10.88 -12.90
C ASP A 106 -2.65 11.36 -11.45
N CYS A 107 -1.80 10.92 -10.51
CA CYS A 107 -1.89 11.17 -9.08
C CYS A 107 -3.11 10.58 -8.36
N SER A 108 -3.87 9.67 -8.98
CA SER A 108 -5.04 9.05 -8.34
C SER A 108 -4.68 8.17 -7.13
N ASP A 109 -3.44 7.68 -7.07
CA ASP A 109 -2.88 6.95 -5.94
C ASP A 109 -2.56 7.81 -4.73
N GLU A 110 -2.46 9.13 -4.90
CA GLU A 110 -2.05 10.11 -3.88
C GLU A 110 -3.12 11.15 -3.55
N LEU A 111 -4.06 11.39 -4.47
CA LEU A 111 -5.13 12.40 -4.34
C LEU A 111 -6.41 11.85 -3.71
N SER A 112 -6.34 10.69 -3.04
CA SER A 112 -7.48 10.13 -2.32
C SER A 112 -7.87 11.04 -1.13
N PRO A 113 -9.14 11.03 -0.68
CA PRO A 113 -9.56 11.85 0.46
C PRO A 113 -8.65 11.63 1.68
N VAL A 114 -8.55 12.61 2.57
CA VAL A 114 -7.66 12.56 3.75
C VAL A 114 -7.95 11.35 4.67
N THR A 115 -9.14 10.77 4.57
CA THR A 115 -9.50 9.50 5.25
C THR A 115 -8.75 8.28 4.73
N VAL A 116 -8.10 8.39 3.57
CA VAL A 116 -7.37 7.33 2.86
C VAL A 116 -5.89 7.68 2.75
N CYS A 117 -5.54 8.89 2.29
CA CYS A 117 -4.15 9.36 2.25
C CYS A 117 -3.89 10.42 3.32
N PRO A 118 -2.88 10.27 4.20
CA PRO A 118 -2.54 11.29 5.18
C PRO A 118 -2.05 12.58 4.49
N PRO A 119 -2.17 13.75 5.15
CA PRO A 119 -1.55 14.97 4.63
C PRO A 119 -0.01 14.82 4.58
N CYS A 120 0.67 15.69 3.82
CA CYS A 120 2.13 15.70 3.73
C CYS A 120 2.76 15.56 5.13
N GLY A 121 3.52 14.49 5.35
CA GLY A 121 4.17 14.20 6.62
C GLY A 121 5.27 15.20 6.98
N PRO A 122 5.87 15.11 8.19
CA PRO A 122 6.88 16.06 8.65
C PRO A 122 8.12 16.13 7.75
N GLY A 123 8.48 15.05 7.05
CA GLY A 123 9.58 15.01 6.06
C GLY A 123 9.23 15.56 4.68
N TRP A 124 7.99 15.99 4.49
CA TRP A 124 7.43 16.45 3.22
C TRP A 124 6.94 17.89 3.32
N TRP A 125 6.89 18.56 2.19
CA TRP A 125 6.41 19.92 2.06
C TRP A 125 5.34 19.99 0.97
N ARG A 126 4.28 20.75 1.24
CA ARG A 126 3.15 20.88 0.32
C ARG A 126 3.50 21.88 -0.78
N CYS A 127 3.23 21.49 -2.01
CA CYS A 127 3.42 22.32 -3.20
C CYS A 127 2.14 22.49 -4.01
N PRO A 128 1.99 23.62 -4.72
CA PRO A 128 1.05 23.72 -5.83
C PRO A 128 1.51 22.82 -6.97
N SER A 129 0.76 21.74 -7.21
CA SER A 129 0.93 20.74 -8.28
C SER A 129 2.39 20.39 -8.62
N THR A 130 2.79 19.18 -8.30
CA THR A 130 4.12 18.67 -8.65
C THR A 130 4.15 18.20 -10.10
N VAL A 131 5.32 18.30 -10.74
CA VAL A 131 5.50 17.87 -12.14
C VAL A 131 6.16 16.49 -12.16
N PHE A 132 5.50 15.53 -12.82
CA PHE A 132 6.00 14.19 -13.18
C PHE A 132 6.24 13.17 -12.05
N ARG A 133 6.87 13.52 -10.91
CA ARG A 133 7.32 12.51 -9.92
C ARG A 133 6.43 12.36 -8.69
N TYR A 134 5.95 13.45 -8.13
CA TYR A 134 5.21 13.46 -6.86
C TYR A 134 3.78 13.94 -7.09
N CYS A 135 2.95 13.95 -6.05
CA CYS A 135 1.57 14.43 -6.09
C CYS A 135 1.26 15.41 -4.95
N GLY A 136 1.52 16.71 -5.17
CA GLY A 136 1.16 17.80 -4.25
C GLY A 136 2.02 17.90 -2.98
N CYS A 137 2.90 16.93 -2.73
CA CYS A 137 3.89 16.94 -1.66
C CYS A 137 5.26 16.61 -2.27
N ILE A 138 6.32 17.32 -1.90
CA ILE A 138 7.71 16.96 -2.24
C ILE A 138 8.53 16.70 -0.97
N PRO A 139 9.59 15.88 -1.03
CA PRO A 139 10.50 15.73 0.10
C PRO A 139 11.20 17.05 0.44
N ARG A 140 11.36 17.34 1.74
CA ARG A 140 12.04 18.57 2.19
C ARG A 140 13.49 18.70 1.73
N HIS A 141 14.17 17.58 1.47
CA HIS A 141 15.55 17.59 1.00
C HIS A 141 15.70 18.10 -0.44
N LEU A 142 14.61 18.21 -1.19
CA LEU A 142 14.57 18.82 -2.53
C LEU A 142 14.31 20.32 -2.49
N CYS A 143 14.21 20.91 -1.30
CA CYS A 143 14.12 22.36 -1.15
C CYS A 143 15.43 23.01 -1.57
N ARG A 144 15.37 23.92 -2.56
CA ARG A 144 16.53 24.65 -3.09
C ARG A 144 17.61 23.74 -3.67
N ASP A 145 17.22 22.68 -4.37
CA ASP A 145 18.14 21.76 -5.03
C ASP A 145 18.49 22.18 -6.47
N HIS A 146 17.96 23.32 -6.90
CA HIS A 146 18.07 23.91 -8.24
C HIS A 146 17.33 23.12 -9.34
N VAL A 147 16.38 22.27 -8.97
CA VAL A 147 15.55 21.49 -9.88
C VAL A 147 14.09 21.81 -9.59
N GLN A 148 13.33 22.15 -10.63
CA GLN A 148 11.90 22.41 -10.45
C GLN A 148 11.14 21.11 -10.17
N HIS A 149 10.64 20.96 -8.94
CA HIS A 149 9.70 19.90 -8.53
C HIS A 149 8.27 20.42 -8.44
N CYS A 150 8.09 21.71 -8.12
CA CYS A 150 6.77 22.32 -7.96
C CYS A 150 6.45 23.26 -9.13
N SER A 151 5.21 23.21 -9.61
CA SER A 151 4.80 23.91 -10.84
C SER A 151 5.02 25.44 -10.77
N ASP A 152 4.99 26.01 -9.57
CA ASP A 152 5.17 27.43 -9.29
C ASP A 152 6.59 27.80 -8.81
N TRP A 153 7.55 26.87 -8.85
CA TRP A 153 8.92 27.03 -8.33
C TRP A 153 9.01 27.32 -6.83
N SER A 154 7.95 27.08 -6.08
CA SER A 154 7.93 27.38 -4.66
C SER A 154 8.92 26.53 -3.85
N ASP A 155 9.32 25.37 -4.39
CA ASP A 155 10.41 24.51 -3.92
C ASP A 155 11.81 25.13 -4.02
N GLU A 156 11.98 26.17 -4.83
CA GLU A 156 13.27 26.85 -4.98
C GLU A 156 13.30 28.20 -4.24
N TYR A 157 12.15 28.87 -4.08
CA TYR A 157 12.13 30.23 -3.54
C TYR A 157 11.41 30.38 -2.19
N ALA A 158 10.46 29.49 -1.89
CA ALA A 158 9.53 29.66 -0.76
C ALA A 158 9.55 28.52 0.28
N CYS A 159 10.15 27.38 -0.03
CA CYS A 159 10.19 26.25 0.89
C CYS A 159 10.96 26.57 2.18
N PRO A 160 10.45 26.16 3.36
CA PRO A 160 11.21 26.16 4.59
C PRO A 160 12.32 25.12 4.45
N GLY A 161 13.58 25.54 4.55
CA GLY A 161 14.75 24.65 4.49
C GLY A 161 14.69 23.49 5.48
N PRO A 162 15.66 22.55 5.41
CA PRO A 162 15.68 21.34 6.22
C PRO A 162 15.66 21.62 7.73
#